data_AF-A0A250FWB3-F1
#
_entry.id   AF-A0A250FWB3-F1
#
_cell.length_a   1.000
_cell.length_b   1.000
_cell.length_c   1.000
_cell.angle_alpha   90.00
_cell.angle_beta   90.00
_cell.angle_gamma   90.00
#
_symmetry.space_group_name_H-M   'P 1'
#
loop_
_entity.id
_entity.type
_entity.pdbx_description
1 polymer ?
#
loop_
_entity_poly.entity_id
_entity_poly.type
_entity_poly.pdbx_seq_one_letter_code
_entity_poly.pdbx_strand_id
1 'polypeptide(L)'
;MPTSSNESNLKKNKIFKYLIPSLVGIVIGLCGYIFYLSKAHSYLSDDPKACVNCHIMEPEYATWSHSSHGRNTVCNDCHVPHDNVFRKYYFKANDGLRHATMFTFRLEPQVIKMHAPGQKVVQENCIRCHSTLVSEVRLGKVTAPMAHADNGKLCWECHREVPHSRVRGLNAAPHSPVPIIDDMGENTPQWIQDLIKTEKNN
;
A
#
# COMPACT_ATOMS: atom_id res chain seq x y z
N MET A 1 -17.53 15.98 -60.57
CA MET A 1 -17.91 16.74 -59.35
C MET A 1 -18.08 15.77 -58.20
N PRO A 2 -17.18 15.73 -57.20
CA PRO A 2 -17.43 14.96 -55.99
C PRO A 2 -18.58 15.62 -55.20
N THR A 3 -19.55 14.81 -54.78
CA THR A 3 -20.72 15.22 -53.99
C THR A 3 -20.29 15.62 -52.58
N SER A 4 -20.95 16.61 -51.95
CA SER A 4 -20.53 17.19 -50.66
C SER A 4 -20.46 16.16 -49.51
N SER A 5 -21.16 15.04 -49.63
CA SER A 5 -21.13 13.92 -48.69
C SER A 5 -19.81 13.14 -48.67
N ASN A 6 -19.04 13.18 -49.77
CA ASN A 6 -17.78 12.45 -49.90
C ASN A 6 -16.61 13.25 -49.29
N GLU A 7 -16.63 14.59 -49.43
CA GLU A 7 -15.67 15.47 -48.76
C GLU A 7 -15.85 15.49 -47.23
N SER A 8 -17.10 15.48 -46.75
CA SER A 8 -17.37 15.44 -45.31
C SER A 8 -16.87 14.14 -44.67
N ASN A 9 -17.01 13.00 -45.35
CA ASN A 9 -16.48 11.71 -44.90
C ASN A 9 -14.95 11.66 -44.90
N LEU A 10 -14.29 12.20 -45.93
CA LEU A 10 -12.83 12.28 -46.01
C LEU A 10 -12.22 13.18 -44.93
N LYS A 11 -12.81 14.36 -44.67
CA LYS A 11 -12.39 15.25 -43.56
C LYS A 11 -12.61 14.59 -42.20
N LYS A 12 -13.77 13.96 -41.98
CA LYS A 12 -14.08 13.23 -40.74
C LYS A 12 -13.05 12.11 -40.49
N ASN A 13 -12.71 11.32 -41.50
CA ASN A 13 -11.70 10.24 -41.39
C ASN A 13 -10.29 10.77 -41.13
N LYS A 14 -9.88 11.90 -41.73
CA LYS A 14 -8.59 12.54 -41.41
C LYS A 14 -8.56 13.10 -39.99
N ILE A 15 -9.64 13.73 -39.54
CA ILE A 15 -9.75 14.27 -38.17
C ILE A 15 -9.69 13.13 -37.14
N PHE A 16 -10.45 12.05 -37.33
CA PHE A 16 -10.36 10.87 -36.45
C PHE A 16 -8.98 10.20 -36.48
N LYS A 17 -8.28 10.20 -37.63
CA LYS A 17 -6.93 9.65 -37.78
C LYS A 17 -5.88 10.36 -36.91
N TYR A 18 -6.07 11.64 -36.59
CA TYR A 18 -5.16 12.40 -35.72
C TYR A 18 -5.70 12.62 -34.29
N LEU A 19 -7.02 12.74 -34.13
CA LEU A 19 -7.64 12.92 -32.80
C LEU A 19 -7.53 11.68 -31.93
N ILE A 20 -7.75 10.48 -32.47
CA ILE A 20 -7.68 9.23 -31.67
C ILE A 20 -6.26 9.01 -31.12
N PRO A 21 -5.19 9.06 -31.94
CA PRO A 21 -3.83 8.91 -31.42
C PRO A 21 -3.42 10.03 -30.45
N SER A 22 -3.88 11.26 -30.68
CA SER A 22 -3.60 12.38 -29.78
C SER A 22 -4.26 12.19 -28.41
N LEU A 23 -5.53 11.77 -28.37
CA LEU A 23 -6.23 11.46 -27.12
C LEU A 23 -5.57 10.30 -26.38
N VAL A 24 -5.21 9.24 -27.10
CA VAL A 24 -4.47 8.09 -26.52
C VAL A 24 -3.12 8.53 -25.96
N GLY A 25 -2.39 9.38 -26.67
CA GLY A 25 -1.12 9.96 -26.21
C GLY A 25 -1.28 10.78 -24.92
N ILE A 26 -2.34 11.59 -24.82
CA ILE A 26 -2.66 12.35 -23.61
C ILE A 26 -2.97 11.39 -22.45
N VAL A 27 -3.80 10.37 -22.66
CA VAL A 27 -4.14 9.38 -21.63
C VAL A 27 -2.89 8.62 -21.15
N ILE A 28 -2.04 8.16 -22.07
CA ILE A 28 -0.79 7.46 -21.71
C ILE A 28 0.15 8.41 -20.95
N GLY A 29 0.28 9.66 -21.39
CA GLY A 29 1.09 10.68 -20.72
C GLY A 29 0.60 10.94 -19.29
N LEU A 30 -0.71 11.10 -19.09
CA LEU A 30 -1.31 11.28 -17.77
C LEU A 30 -1.13 10.05 -16.88
N CYS A 31 -1.35 8.84 -17.41
CA CYS A 31 -1.12 7.61 -16.66
C CYS A 31 0.34 7.47 -16.23
N GLY A 32 1.29 7.75 -17.13
CA GLY A 32 2.72 7.75 -16.81
C GLY A 32 3.09 8.79 -15.77
N TYR A 33 2.52 9.99 -15.87
CA TYR A 33 2.75 11.06 -14.90
C TYR A 33 2.19 10.72 -13.51
N ILE A 34 0.98 10.15 -13.43
CA ILE A 34 0.40 9.67 -12.18
C ILE A 34 1.25 8.56 -11.57
N PHE A 35 1.69 7.59 -12.39
CA PHE A 35 2.55 6.49 -11.93
C PHE A 35 3.88 6.99 -11.33
N TYR A 36 4.46 8.03 -11.93
CA TYR A 36 5.67 8.68 -11.43
C TYR A 36 5.40 9.40 -10.10
N LEU A 37 4.40 10.29 -10.07
CA LEU A 37 4.05 11.07 -8.87
C LEU A 37 3.66 10.18 -7.69
N SER A 38 2.92 9.09 -7.93
CA SER A 38 2.50 8.17 -6.87
C SER A 38 3.61 7.22 -6.40
N LYS A 39 4.83 7.33 -6.96
CA LYS A 39 5.95 6.40 -6.76
C LYS A 39 5.51 4.94 -6.89
N ALA A 40 4.64 4.62 -7.85
CA ALA A 40 4.00 3.30 -7.94
C ALA A 40 5.02 2.14 -8.02
N HIS A 41 6.18 2.37 -8.64
CA HIS A 41 7.27 1.41 -8.70
C HIS A 41 7.82 0.98 -7.33
N SER A 42 7.79 1.87 -6.31
CA SER A 42 8.28 1.57 -4.96
C SER A 42 7.49 0.44 -4.29
N TYR A 43 6.22 0.25 -4.65
CA TYR A 43 5.37 -0.83 -4.13
C TYR A 43 5.78 -2.23 -4.63
N LEU A 44 6.64 -2.33 -5.64
CA LEU A 44 7.24 -3.60 -6.05
C LEU A 44 8.27 -4.09 -5.04
N SER A 45 8.87 -3.18 -4.28
CA SER A 45 9.83 -3.48 -3.21
C SER A 45 9.12 -3.98 -1.94
N ASP A 46 9.94 -4.44 -0.99
CA ASP A 46 9.55 -4.76 0.39
C ASP A 46 10.00 -3.68 1.39
N ASP A 47 10.50 -2.53 0.90
CA ASP A 47 10.85 -1.37 1.72
C ASP A 47 9.61 -0.82 2.48
N PRO A 48 9.62 -0.80 3.83
CA PRO A 48 8.55 -0.21 4.64
C PRO A 48 8.20 1.24 4.28
N LYS A 49 9.16 2.02 3.75
CA LYS A 49 8.91 3.40 3.31
C LYS A 49 7.88 3.47 2.19
N ALA A 50 7.79 2.44 1.34
CA ALA A 50 6.78 2.39 0.29
C ALA A 50 5.34 2.33 0.85
N CYS A 51 5.16 1.78 2.06
CA CYS A 51 3.86 1.69 2.71
C CYS A 51 3.38 3.04 3.28
N VAL A 52 4.29 3.99 3.53
CA VAL A 52 3.98 5.36 4.00
C VAL A 52 4.06 6.41 2.90
N ASN A 53 4.07 6.00 1.64
CA ASN A 53 3.83 6.92 0.51
C ASN A 53 2.46 7.63 0.63
N CYS A 54 1.53 7.04 1.39
CA CYS A 54 0.26 7.66 1.74
C CYS A 54 0.22 7.93 3.25
N HIS A 55 -0.06 9.18 3.62
CA HIS A 55 -0.15 9.66 5.01
C HIS A 55 -1.16 8.87 5.88
N ILE A 56 -2.15 8.23 5.26
CA ILE A 56 -3.14 7.40 5.97
C ILE A 56 -2.50 6.20 6.69
N MET A 57 -1.31 5.76 6.26
CA MET A 57 -0.57 4.65 6.86
C MET A 57 0.44 5.09 7.94
N GLU A 58 0.56 6.39 8.22
CA GLU A 58 1.50 6.92 9.23
C GLU A 58 1.31 6.28 10.62
N PRO A 59 0.08 6.13 11.16
CA PRO A 59 -0.08 5.53 12.48
C PRO A 59 0.34 4.07 12.50
N GLU A 60 0.07 3.33 11.42
CA GLU A 60 0.42 1.92 11.29
C GLU A 60 1.94 1.75 11.22
N TYR A 61 2.63 2.60 10.46
CA TYR A 61 4.09 2.59 10.42
C TYR A 61 4.71 3.00 11.76
N ALA A 62 4.23 4.07 12.38
CA ALA A 62 4.76 4.57 13.65
C ALA A 62 4.63 3.50 14.75
N THR A 63 3.48 2.84 14.85
CA THR A 63 3.27 1.78 15.83
C THR A 63 4.09 0.53 15.53
N TRP A 64 4.20 0.14 14.25
CA TRP A 64 5.04 -0.99 13.85
C TRP A 64 6.53 -0.73 14.14
N SER A 65 7.05 0.46 13.83
CA SER A 65 8.47 0.78 14.04
C SER A 65 8.86 0.79 15.53
N HIS A 66 7.91 1.08 16.42
CA HIS A 66 8.07 1.00 17.86
C HIS A 66 7.71 -0.39 18.46
N SER A 67 7.30 -1.34 17.63
CA SER A 67 6.98 -2.70 18.05
C SER A 67 8.20 -3.63 18.02
N SER A 68 8.07 -4.82 18.62
CA SER A 68 9.08 -5.88 18.50
C SER A 68 9.34 -6.32 17.06
N HIS A 69 8.35 -6.16 16.17
CA HIS A 69 8.44 -6.57 14.77
C HIS A 69 9.13 -5.52 13.91
N GLY A 70 9.13 -4.23 14.31
CA GLY A 70 9.81 -3.15 13.59
C GLY A 70 11.33 -3.30 13.49
N ARG A 71 11.93 -4.17 14.32
CA ARG A 71 13.39 -4.42 14.34
C ARG A 71 13.84 -5.45 13.33
N ASN A 72 13.03 -6.50 13.10
CA ASN A 72 13.47 -7.73 12.45
C ASN A 72 12.61 -8.13 11.24
N THR A 73 11.53 -7.41 10.97
CA THR A 73 10.59 -7.74 9.89
C THR A 73 10.19 -6.46 9.17
N VAL A 74 9.68 -6.55 7.94
CA VAL A 74 9.08 -5.45 7.18
C VAL A 74 7.57 -5.65 7.05
N CYS A 75 6.82 -4.62 6.60
CA CYS A 75 5.37 -4.68 6.48
C CYS A 75 4.88 -5.91 5.68
N ASN A 76 5.58 -6.21 4.58
CA ASN A 76 5.24 -7.34 3.70
C ASN A 76 5.51 -8.71 4.33
N ASP A 77 6.34 -8.82 5.38
CA ASP A 77 6.56 -10.09 6.08
C ASP A 77 5.30 -10.60 6.79
N CYS A 78 4.42 -9.68 7.18
CA CYS A 78 3.12 -9.98 7.77
C CYS A 78 1.99 -9.86 6.75
N HIS A 79 1.95 -8.80 5.94
CA HIS A 79 0.79 -8.45 5.12
C HIS A 79 0.75 -9.08 3.72
N VAL A 80 1.82 -9.75 3.28
CA VAL A 80 1.91 -10.35 1.94
C VAL A 80 2.20 -11.85 2.06
N PRO A 81 1.61 -12.72 1.21
CA PRO A 81 1.89 -14.15 1.26
C PRO A 81 3.30 -14.48 0.76
N HIS A 82 3.92 -15.49 1.38
CA HIS A 82 5.31 -15.93 1.10
C HIS A 82 5.40 -17.38 0.60
N ASP A 83 4.29 -17.98 0.22
CA ASP A 83 4.21 -19.35 -0.30
C ASP A 83 4.62 -19.44 -1.78
N ASN A 84 4.27 -18.43 -2.58
CA ASN A 84 4.58 -18.40 -4.00
C ASN A 84 4.67 -16.97 -4.54
N VAL A 85 5.61 -16.72 -5.45
CA VAL A 85 5.85 -15.42 -6.09
C VAL A 85 4.61 -14.93 -6.84
N PHE A 86 3.89 -15.82 -7.53
CA PHE A 86 2.66 -15.46 -8.23
C PHE A 86 1.57 -14.99 -7.25
N ARG A 87 1.35 -15.71 -6.13
CA ARG A 87 0.37 -15.34 -5.12
C ARG A 87 0.76 -14.03 -4.43
N LYS A 88 2.06 -13.81 -4.16
CA LYS A 88 2.61 -12.54 -3.64
C LYS A 88 2.19 -11.36 -4.50
N TYR A 89 2.52 -11.37 -5.80
CA TYR A 89 2.22 -10.23 -6.68
C TYR A 89 0.74 -10.08 -6.99
N TYR A 90 0.00 -11.18 -7.14
CA TYR A 90 -1.45 -11.13 -7.30
C TYR A 90 -2.14 -10.48 -6.10
N PHE A 91 -1.71 -10.87 -4.88
CA PHE A 91 -2.24 -10.28 -3.65
C PHE A 91 -1.89 -8.78 -3.54
N LYS A 92 -0.61 -8.40 -3.77
CA LYS A 92 -0.18 -7.00 -3.78
C LYS A 92 -0.95 -6.15 -4.79
N ALA A 93 -1.18 -6.67 -6.00
CA ALA A 93 -1.92 -5.95 -7.03
C ALA A 93 -3.40 -5.74 -6.66
N ASN A 94 -4.06 -6.78 -6.15
CA ASN A 94 -5.47 -6.70 -5.76
C ASN A 94 -5.67 -5.76 -4.56
N ASP A 95 -4.81 -5.87 -3.54
CA ASP A 95 -4.85 -5.02 -2.36
C ASP A 95 -4.50 -3.57 -2.70
N GLY A 96 -3.45 -3.36 -3.50
CA GLY A 96 -3.06 -2.04 -4.00
C GLY A 96 -4.17 -1.35 -4.81
N LEU A 97 -4.86 -2.08 -5.70
CA LEU A 97 -5.98 -1.54 -6.48
C LEU A 97 -7.16 -1.14 -5.57
N ARG A 98 -7.46 -1.95 -4.55
CA ARG A 98 -8.49 -1.64 -3.56
C ARG A 98 -8.14 -0.36 -2.79
N HIS A 99 -6.91 -0.25 -2.28
CA HIS A 99 -6.44 0.94 -1.56
C HIS A 99 -6.49 2.18 -2.44
N ALA A 100 -5.97 2.10 -3.67
CA ALA A 100 -6.03 3.20 -4.63
C ALA A 100 -7.46 3.66 -4.88
N THR A 101 -8.40 2.72 -5.05
CA THR A 101 -9.82 3.03 -5.25
C THR A 101 -10.41 3.73 -4.02
N MET A 102 -10.21 3.18 -2.82
CA MET A 102 -10.73 3.73 -1.57
C MET A 102 -10.24 5.16 -1.33
N PHE A 103 -8.94 5.41 -1.52
CA PHE A 103 -8.33 6.72 -1.27
C PHE A 103 -8.71 7.74 -2.35
N THR A 104 -8.88 7.29 -3.60
CA THR A 104 -9.33 8.17 -4.69
C THR A 104 -10.74 8.73 -4.41
N PHE A 105 -11.62 7.88 -3.89
CA PHE A 105 -13.02 8.25 -3.60
C PHE A 105 -13.25 8.72 -2.15
N ARG A 106 -12.19 8.85 -1.35
CA ARG A 106 -12.26 9.22 0.08
C ARG A 106 -13.21 8.35 0.89
N LEU A 107 -13.16 7.05 0.65
CA LEU A 107 -14.03 6.06 1.29
C LEU A 107 -13.39 5.44 2.55
N GLU A 108 -12.22 5.94 2.97
CA GLU A 108 -11.49 5.41 4.11
C GLU A 108 -12.28 5.51 5.43
N PRO A 109 -12.37 4.41 6.20
CA PRO A 109 -12.92 4.47 7.55
C PRO A 109 -11.92 5.12 8.51
N GLN A 110 -12.41 5.74 9.58
CA GLN A 110 -11.55 6.26 10.66
C GLN A 110 -10.74 5.17 11.36
N VAL A 111 -11.27 3.94 11.38
CA VAL A 111 -10.57 2.77 11.91
C VAL A 111 -10.40 1.76 10.78
N ILE A 112 -9.16 1.62 10.32
CA ILE A 112 -8.81 0.65 9.30
C ILE A 112 -8.86 -0.75 9.93
N LYS A 113 -9.59 -1.66 9.29
CA LYS A 113 -9.71 -3.05 9.73
C LYS A 113 -9.28 -3.97 8.62
N MET A 114 -8.40 -4.91 8.96
CA MET A 114 -7.95 -5.93 8.04
C MET A 114 -9.13 -6.82 7.61
N HIS A 115 -9.37 -6.93 6.31
CA HIS A 115 -10.40 -7.80 5.73
C HIS A 115 -9.96 -9.27 5.73
N ALA A 116 -10.92 -10.18 5.57
CA ALA A 116 -10.71 -11.63 5.64
C ALA A 116 -9.50 -12.15 4.81
N PRO A 117 -9.25 -11.69 3.56
CA PRO A 117 -8.06 -12.10 2.82
C PRO A 117 -6.74 -11.71 3.50
N GLY A 118 -6.66 -10.48 4.03
CA GLY A 118 -5.50 -10.03 4.80
C GLY A 118 -5.35 -10.79 6.11
N GLN A 119 -6.46 -11.05 6.82
CA GLN A 119 -6.44 -11.83 8.06
C GLN A 119 -5.88 -13.24 7.84
N LYS A 120 -6.24 -13.88 6.72
CA LYS A 120 -5.68 -15.17 6.32
C LYS A 120 -4.16 -15.11 6.13
N VAL A 121 -3.68 -14.13 5.37
CA VAL A 121 -2.24 -13.96 5.10
C VAL A 121 -1.46 -13.66 6.38
N VAL A 122 -1.94 -12.75 7.23
CA VAL A 122 -1.28 -12.42 8.49
C VAL A 122 -1.23 -13.64 9.41
N GLN A 123 -2.33 -14.40 9.54
CA GLN A 123 -2.35 -15.61 10.36
C GLN A 123 -1.36 -16.67 9.85
N GLU A 124 -1.30 -16.88 8.52
CA GLU A 124 -0.31 -17.77 7.89
C GLU A 124 1.13 -17.32 8.21
N ASN A 125 1.40 -16.02 8.15
CA ASN A 125 2.72 -15.46 8.42
C ASN A 125 3.11 -15.48 9.91
N CYS A 126 2.17 -15.28 10.83
CA CYS A 126 2.39 -15.50 12.26
C CYS A 126 2.87 -16.93 12.51
N ILE A 127 2.16 -17.92 11.97
CA ILE A 127 2.51 -19.34 12.13
C ILE A 127 3.83 -19.67 11.41
N ARG A 128 4.09 -19.10 10.23
CA ARG A 128 5.33 -19.30 9.48
C ARG A 128 6.56 -18.97 10.32
N CYS A 129 6.60 -17.78 10.92
CA CYS A 129 7.75 -17.30 11.69
C CYS A 129 7.77 -17.89 13.11
N HIS A 130 6.62 -18.12 13.74
CA HIS A 130 6.53 -18.64 15.11
C HIS A 130 6.29 -20.16 15.19
N SER A 131 6.44 -20.89 14.08
CA SER A 131 6.11 -22.32 13.97
C SER A 131 6.69 -23.18 15.10
N THR A 132 7.97 -23.00 15.43
CA THR A 132 8.63 -23.72 16.54
C THR A 132 8.03 -23.38 17.91
N LEU A 133 7.63 -22.13 18.13
CA LEU A 133 7.03 -21.71 19.40
C LEU A 133 5.60 -22.25 19.55
N VAL A 134 4.88 -22.40 18.44
CA VAL A 134 3.48 -22.79 18.45
C VAL A 134 3.24 -24.26 18.10
N SER A 135 4.27 -25.04 17.75
CA SER A 135 4.14 -26.43 17.29
C SER A 135 3.49 -27.34 18.34
N GLU A 136 3.81 -27.10 19.60
CA GLU A 136 3.37 -27.91 20.75
C GLU A 136 1.98 -27.52 21.27
N VAL A 137 1.40 -26.42 20.77
CA VAL A 137 0.08 -25.94 21.19
C VAL A 137 -0.92 -26.00 20.06
N ARG A 138 -2.18 -26.34 20.38
CA ARG A 138 -3.26 -26.43 19.38
C ARG A 138 -3.44 -25.12 18.58
N LEU A 139 -3.08 -23.99 19.16
CA LEU A 139 -3.16 -22.67 18.53
C LEU A 139 -2.24 -22.55 17.30
N GLY A 140 -1.14 -23.31 17.22
CA GLY A 140 -0.26 -23.32 16.04
C GLY A 140 -0.90 -23.92 14.79
N LYS A 141 -2.06 -24.57 14.91
CA LYS A 141 -2.82 -25.17 13.81
C LYS A 141 -4.08 -24.37 13.44
N VAL A 142 -4.36 -23.27 14.15
CA VAL A 142 -5.56 -22.45 13.90
C VAL A 142 -5.33 -21.60 12.65
N THR A 143 -6.05 -21.94 11.58
CA THR A 143 -6.09 -21.12 10.36
C THR A 143 -7.15 -20.01 10.49
N ALA A 144 -7.05 -18.95 9.68
CA ALA A 144 -8.06 -17.89 9.72
C ALA A 144 -9.49 -18.40 9.42
N PRO A 145 -9.73 -19.29 8.43
CA PRO A 145 -11.06 -19.87 8.22
C PRO A 145 -11.59 -20.65 9.43
N MET A 146 -10.72 -21.35 10.17
CA MET A 146 -11.14 -22.04 11.40
C MET A 146 -11.57 -21.04 12.46
N ALA A 147 -10.81 -19.97 12.68
CA ALA A 147 -11.16 -18.92 13.64
C ALA A 147 -12.46 -18.20 13.24
N HIS A 148 -12.70 -17.95 11.95
CA HIS A 148 -13.96 -17.37 11.45
C HIS A 148 -15.17 -18.29 11.66
N ALA A 149 -14.95 -19.59 11.81
CA ALA A 149 -15.96 -20.59 12.15
C ALA A 149 -15.99 -20.89 13.67
N ASP A 150 -15.50 -19.98 14.50
CA ASP A 150 -15.40 -20.11 15.97
C ASP A 150 -14.60 -21.33 16.47
N ASN A 151 -13.78 -21.93 15.61
CA ASN A 151 -12.91 -23.06 15.93
C ASN A 151 -11.47 -22.61 16.21
N GLY A 152 -11.31 -21.78 17.24
CA GLY A 152 -10.03 -21.23 17.67
C GLY A 152 -10.03 -19.70 17.73
N LYS A 153 -8.84 -19.13 17.94
CA LYS A 153 -8.62 -17.68 18.02
C LYS A 153 -7.42 -17.28 17.17
N LEU A 154 -7.50 -16.12 16.54
CA LEU A 154 -6.40 -15.57 15.73
C LEU A 154 -5.27 -15.12 16.66
N CYS A 155 -4.02 -15.13 16.18
CA CYS A 155 -2.86 -14.82 17.02
C CYS A 155 -3.00 -13.47 17.75
N TRP A 156 -3.48 -12.44 17.04
CA TRP A 156 -3.65 -11.08 17.58
C TRP A 156 -4.90 -10.89 18.45
N GLU A 157 -5.76 -11.90 18.62
CA GLU A 157 -6.85 -11.82 19.59
C GLU A 157 -6.33 -11.95 21.03
N CYS A 158 -5.22 -12.67 21.21
CA CYS A 158 -4.45 -12.69 22.45
C CYS A 158 -3.28 -11.68 22.41
N HIS A 159 -2.52 -11.65 21.31
CA HIS A 159 -1.41 -10.70 21.09
C HIS A 159 -1.91 -9.34 20.57
N ARG A 160 -2.76 -8.69 21.36
CA ARG A 160 -3.57 -7.52 20.96
C ARG A 160 -2.80 -6.26 20.59
N GLU A 161 -1.51 -6.20 20.93
CA GLU A 161 -0.64 -5.05 20.67
C GLU A 161 0.29 -5.26 19.47
N VAL A 162 0.30 -6.45 18.86
CA VAL A 162 1.19 -6.79 17.75
C VAL A 162 0.57 -6.45 16.39
N PRO A 163 1.31 -5.78 15.48
CA PRO A 163 2.38 -4.81 15.75
C PRO A 163 1.83 -3.37 15.95
N HIS A 164 0.53 -3.15 15.72
CA HIS A 164 -0.06 -1.81 15.60
C HIS A 164 -0.76 -1.31 16.88
N SER A 165 -0.29 -1.76 18.05
CA SER A 165 -0.89 -1.40 19.35
C SER A 165 -2.37 -1.80 19.48
N ARG A 166 -2.97 -1.44 20.61
CA ARG A 166 -4.38 -1.71 20.93
C ARG A 166 -5.30 -0.60 20.40
N VAL A 167 -4.84 0.65 20.39
CA VAL A 167 -5.60 1.80 19.92
C VAL A 167 -5.40 1.91 18.42
N ARG A 168 -6.51 1.82 17.66
CA ARG A 168 -6.49 1.83 16.20
C ARG A 168 -7.27 3.03 15.68
N GLY A 169 -6.73 3.68 14.66
CA GLY A 169 -7.40 4.75 13.93
C GLY A 169 -6.44 5.78 13.38
N LEU A 170 -6.95 6.62 12.48
CA LEU A 170 -6.13 7.65 11.80
C LEU A 170 -5.51 8.66 12.77
N ASN A 171 -6.13 8.86 13.93
CA ASN A 171 -5.65 9.75 14.98
C ASN A 171 -4.96 9.01 16.14
N ALA A 172 -4.61 7.73 15.98
CA ALA A 172 -4.01 6.94 17.06
C ALA A 172 -2.56 7.33 17.39
N ALA A 173 -1.87 7.96 16.44
CA ALA A 173 -0.47 8.36 16.58
C ALA A 173 -0.23 9.74 15.96
N PRO A 174 -0.90 10.80 16.45
CA PRO A 174 -0.84 12.12 15.85
C PRO A 174 0.59 12.67 15.92
N HIS A 175 1.04 13.35 14.85
CA HIS A 175 2.37 13.95 14.76
C HIS A 175 3.54 12.97 14.91
N SER A 176 3.33 11.67 14.64
CA SER A 176 4.41 10.71 14.72
C SER A 176 5.44 10.99 13.61
N PRO A 177 6.73 11.11 13.96
CA PRO A 177 7.78 11.33 12.97
C PRO A 177 8.00 10.02 12.19
N VAL A 178 7.31 9.89 11.07
CA VAL A 178 7.49 8.79 10.13
C VAL A 178 8.24 9.30 8.89
N PRO A 179 9.06 8.46 8.25
CA PRO A 179 9.85 8.85 7.09
C PRO A 179 8.93 8.92 5.86
N ILE A 180 8.08 9.94 5.82
CA ILE A 180 7.15 10.15 4.70
C ILE A 180 7.92 10.71 3.49
N ILE A 181 9.12 11.26 3.73
CA ILE A 181 9.70 12.31 2.88
C ILE A 181 11.20 12.47 3.15
N ASP A 182 12.00 11.56 2.61
CA ASP A 182 13.41 11.87 2.35
C ASP A 182 13.52 12.82 1.13
N ASP A 183 12.45 12.92 0.33
CA ASP A 183 12.37 13.64 -0.94
C ASP A 183 11.50 14.90 -0.93
N MET A 184 10.94 15.31 0.23
CA MET A 184 10.46 16.70 0.32
C MET A 184 11.60 17.65 0.03
N GLY A 185 12.83 17.27 0.42
CA GLY A 185 14.06 17.94 0.04
C GLY A 185 14.12 18.19 -1.47
N GLU A 186 13.91 17.17 -2.29
CA GLU A 186 14.10 17.25 -3.75
C GLU A 186 13.18 18.28 -4.43
N ASN A 187 11.99 18.54 -3.87
CA ASN A 187 11.05 19.56 -4.35
C ASN A 187 10.93 20.81 -3.46
N THR A 188 11.69 20.92 -2.36
CA THR A 188 11.75 22.14 -1.54
C THR A 188 12.87 23.05 -2.01
N PRO A 189 12.69 24.38 -1.91
CA PRO A 189 13.76 25.33 -2.18
C PRO A 189 15.04 24.99 -1.40
N GLN A 190 16.19 25.18 -2.05
CA GLN A 190 17.53 24.87 -1.50
C GLN A 190 17.72 25.39 -0.07
N TRP A 191 17.22 26.60 0.22
CA TRP A 191 17.36 27.25 1.53
C TRP A 191 16.68 26.48 2.68
N ILE A 192 15.59 25.74 2.43
CA ILE A 192 14.94 24.90 3.44
C ILE A 192 15.78 23.65 3.70
N GLN A 193 16.32 23.06 2.63
CA GLN A 193 17.19 21.87 2.75
C GLN A 193 18.46 22.19 3.54
N ASP A 194 19.04 23.36 3.31
CA ASP A 194 20.25 23.82 4.00
C ASP A 194 19.99 24.07 5.49
N LEU A 195 18.83 24.63 5.85
CA LEU A 195 18.40 24.77 7.26
C LEU A 195 18.30 23.42 7.98
N ILE A 196 17.64 22.43 7.35
CA ILE A 196 17.47 21.08 7.92
C ILE A 196 18.83 20.37 8.10
N LYS A 197 19.74 20.53 7.14
CA LYS A 197 21.11 19.98 7.24
C LYS A 197 21.90 20.62 8.38
N THR A 198 21.72 21.92 8.61
CA THR A 198 22.43 22.66 9.66
C THR A 198 21.97 22.22 11.05
N GLU A 199 20.67 21.94 11.25
CA GLU A 199 20.16 21.37 12.51
C GLU A 199 20.66 19.95 12.78
N LYS A 200 20.72 19.08 11.77
CA LYS A 200 21.18 17.68 11.96
C LYS A 200 22.66 17.57 12.35
N ASN A 201 23.46 18.60 12.11
CA ASN A 201 24.91 18.61 12.35
C ASN A 201 25.32 19.32 13.65
N ASN A 202 24.36 19.83 14.42
CA ASN A 202 24.54 20.41 15.77
C ASN A 202 23.96 19.46 16.83
#